data_AF-A0A1S9CMU3-F1
#
_entry.id   AF-A0A1S9CMU3-F1
#
_cell.length_a   1.000
_cell.length_b   1.000
_cell.length_c   1.000
_cell.angle_alpha   90.00
_cell.angle_beta   90.00
_cell.angle_gamma   90.00
#
_symmetry.space_group_name_H-M   'P 1'
#
loop_
_entity.id
_entity.type
_entity.pdbx_description
1 polymer ?
#
loop_
_entity_poly.entity_id
_entity_poly.type
_entity_poly.pdbx_seq_one_letter_code
_entity_poly.pdbx_strand_id
1 'polypeptide(L)'
;MLKILRYLNTREKRFVGIIFMIVSVQVWFDLKLPDYMSNITMLLQTPNSAIKDISIAGMGMLGCALGSLSMAFISEYFVAQVVATLSRNLRTEVYNKTLGFSMEEINQFSTASLITRSTNDINQVQMFIMFGMIAFIRAPLSAAWAIIKISGKNMC
;
A
#
# COMPACT_ATOMS: atom_id res chain seq x y z
N MET A 1 -18.52 5.25 -1.85
CA MET A 1 -17.60 4.10 -1.98
C MET A 1 -17.04 3.58 -0.66
N LEU A 2 -16.70 4.42 0.33
CA LEU A 2 -16.22 3.98 1.66
C LEU A 2 -17.17 3.03 2.43
N LYS A 3 -18.48 3.05 2.12
CA LYS A 3 -19.46 2.10 2.70
C LYS A 3 -19.14 0.62 2.39
N ILE A 4 -18.35 0.33 1.36
CA ILE A 4 -17.93 -1.03 0.99
C ILE A 4 -16.98 -1.61 2.05
N LEU A 5 -16.25 -0.78 2.81
CA LEU A 5 -15.43 -1.22 3.93
C LEU A 5 -16.26 -1.84 5.08
N ARG A 6 -17.58 -1.66 5.09
CA ARG A 6 -18.48 -2.32 6.05
C ARG A 6 -18.56 -3.84 5.84
N TYR A 7 -18.19 -4.33 4.67
CA TYR A 7 -18.10 -5.77 4.38
C TYR A 7 -16.80 -6.41 4.90
N LEU A 8 -15.93 -5.65 5.60
CA LEU A 8 -14.78 -6.23 6.29
C LEU A 8 -15.18 -6.94 7.59
N ASN A 9 -14.80 -8.21 7.69
CA ASN A 9 -14.95 -9.04 8.87
C ASN A 9 -13.88 -8.70 9.94
N THR A 10 -14.09 -9.14 11.19
CA THR A 10 -13.18 -8.87 12.33
C THR A 10 -11.74 -9.37 12.07
N ARG A 11 -11.58 -10.46 11.32
CA ARG A 11 -10.26 -10.95 10.88
C ARG A 11 -9.56 -9.98 9.93
N GLU A 12 -10.29 -9.44 8.95
CA GLU A 12 -9.71 -8.51 7.96
C GLU A 12 -9.34 -7.18 8.61
N LYS A 13 -10.13 -6.69 9.58
CA LYS A 13 -9.76 -5.52 10.39
C LYS A 13 -8.42 -5.71 11.13
N ARG A 14 -8.14 -6.92 11.63
CA ARG A 14 -6.81 -7.24 12.21
C ARG A 14 -5.70 -7.18 11.17
N PHE A 15 -5.95 -7.70 9.96
CA PHE A 15 -4.98 -7.60 8.87
C PHE A 15 -4.71 -6.15 8.45
N VAL A 16 -5.72 -5.27 8.45
CA VAL A 16 -5.50 -3.83 8.20
C VAL A 16 -4.55 -3.22 9.23
N GLY A 17 -4.69 -3.58 10.51
CA GLY A 17 -3.76 -3.13 11.56
C GLY A 17 -2.33 -3.63 11.33
N ILE A 18 -2.17 -4.89 10.92
CA ILE A 18 -0.86 -5.47 10.58
C ILE A 18 -0.25 -4.76 9.38
N ILE A 19 -1.03 -4.53 8.31
CA ILE A 19 -0.59 -3.78 7.12
C ILE A 19 -0.10 -2.40 7.52
N PHE A 20 -0.84 -1.68 8.37
CA PHE A 20 -0.42 -0.36 8.86
C PHE A 20 0.95 -0.39 9.56
N MET A 21 1.17 -1.35 10.45
CA MET A 21 2.47 -1.50 11.13
C MET A 21 3.60 -1.80 10.14
N ILE A 22 3.38 -2.73 9.21
CA ILE A 22 4.40 -3.14 8.23
C ILE A 22 4.74 -1.98 7.29
N VAL A 23 3.73 -1.28 6.77
CA VAL A 23 3.94 -0.12 5.88
C VAL A 23 4.66 1.01 6.62
N SER A 24 4.39 1.20 7.92
CA SER A 24 5.13 2.18 8.74
C SER A 24 6.63 1.83 8.83
N VAL A 25 6.96 0.55 9.04
CA VAL A 25 8.35 0.06 9.05
C VAL A 25 8.97 0.13 7.65
N GLN A 26 8.20 -0.13 6.59
CA GLN A 26 8.68 0.02 5.21
C GLN A 26 9.07 1.48 4.91
N VAL A 27 8.18 2.42 5.23
CA VAL A 27 8.44 3.86 5.10
C VAL A 27 9.68 4.24 5.93
N TRP A 28 9.88 3.60 7.09
CA TRP A 28 11.09 3.73 7.90
C TRP A 28 12.38 3.47 7.14
N PHE A 29 12.44 2.34 6.43
CA PHE A 29 13.60 1.98 5.60
C PHE A 29 13.78 2.93 4.41
N ASP A 30 12.70 3.30 3.73
CA ASP A 30 12.75 4.15 2.53
C ASP A 30 13.35 5.53 2.83
N LEU A 31 13.00 6.13 3.98
CA LEU A 31 13.48 7.46 4.38
C LEU A 31 14.88 7.47 5.02
N LYS A 32 15.42 6.29 5.37
CA LYS A 32 16.84 6.13 5.73
C LYS A 32 17.77 6.12 4.51
N LEU A 33 17.28 5.70 3.34
CA LEU A 33 18.10 5.64 2.11
C LEU A 33 18.76 7.00 1.78
N PRO A 34 18.08 8.16 1.85
CA PRO A 34 18.70 9.46 1.65
C PRO A 34 19.85 9.80 2.62
N ASP A 35 19.82 9.28 3.86
CA ASP A 35 20.91 9.53 4.83
C ASP A 35 22.17 8.77 4.44
N TYR A 36 22.03 7.51 4.03
CA TYR A 36 23.14 6.74 3.47
C TYR A 36 23.67 7.38 2.19
N MET A 37 22.78 7.87 1.31
CA MET A 37 23.18 8.57 0.09
C MET A 37 24.00 9.83 0.40
N SER A 38 23.54 10.65 1.35
CA SER A 38 24.26 11.86 1.80
C SER A 38 25.63 11.52 2.40
N ASN A 39 25.72 10.46 3.21
CA ASN A 39 26.99 10.03 3.81
C ASN A 39 27.98 9.55 2.74
N ILE A 40 27.51 8.76 1.77
CA ILE A 40 28.34 8.30 0.65
C ILE A 40 28.84 9.50 -0.16
N THR A 41 27.98 10.46 -0.49
CA THR A 41 28.38 11.68 -1.22
C THR A 41 29.42 12.50 -0.45
N MET A 42 29.27 12.65 0.87
CA MET A 42 30.24 13.36 1.71
C MET A 42 31.60 12.66 1.74
N LEU A 43 31.60 11.33 1.92
CA LEU A 43 32.83 10.52 1.91
C LEU A 43 33.54 10.59 0.55
N LEU A 44 32.79 10.64 -0.56
CA LEU A 44 33.37 10.78 -1.91
C LEU A 44 34.04 12.14 -2.15
N GLN A 45 33.61 13.20 -1.46
CA GLN A 45 34.14 14.55 -1.63
C GLN A 45 35.34 14.86 -0.72
N THR A 46 35.59 14.04 0.31
CA THR A 46 36.74 14.21 1.22
C THR A 46 38.02 13.60 0.62
N PRO A 47 39.11 14.38 0.46
CA PRO A 47 40.39 13.81 0.06
C PRO A 47 40.89 12.86 1.16
N ASN A 48 41.28 11.63 0.78
CA ASN A 48 41.77 10.56 1.65
C ASN A 48 40.73 9.65 2.35
N SER A 49 39.46 9.66 1.92
CA SER A 49 38.47 8.67 2.38
C SER A 49 38.83 7.24 1.95
N ALA A 50 38.86 6.29 2.90
CA ALA A 50 39.12 4.90 2.57
C ALA A 50 37.92 4.29 1.82
N ILE A 51 38.18 3.51 0.76
CA ILE A 51 37.17 2.75 0.00
C ILE A 51 36.33 1.86 0.95
N LYS A 52 36.92 1.43 2.07
CA LYS A 52 36.28 0.64 3.12
C LYS A 52 35.10 1.37 3.80
N ASP A 53 35.19 2.68 4.01
CA ASP A 53 34.12 3.43 4.69
C ASP A 53 32.91 3.61 3.76
N ILE A 54 33.17 3.81 2.47
CA ILE A 54 32.15 3.87 1.42
C ILE A 54 31.45 2.52 1.26
N SER A 55 32.19 1.40 1.29
CA SER A 55 31.60 0.08 1.14
C SER A 55 30.73 -0.32 2.33
N ILE A 56 31.09 0.08 3.56
CA ILE A 56 30.26 -0.13 4.76
C ILE A 56 28.96 0.67 4.66
N ALA A 57 29.04 1.95 4.27
CA ALA A 57 27.85 2.78 4.06
C ALA A 57 26.95 2.23 2.94
N GLY A 58 27.55 1.76 1.84
CA GLY A 58 26.84 1.11 0.73
C GLY A 58 26.16 -0.20 1.12
N MET A 59 26.82 -1.04 1.93
CA MET A 59 26.21 -2.26 2.48
C MET A 59 25.03 -1.94 3.40
N GLY A 60 25.13 -0.88 4.21
CA GLY A 60 24.01 -0.39 5.03
C GLY A 60 22.81 0.08 4.19
N MET A 61 23.08 0.79 3.08
CA MET A 61 22.05 1.21 2.12
C MET A 61 21.37 0.01 1.45
N LEU A 62 22.16 -0.98 1.01
CA LEU A 62 21.66 -2.22 0.42
C LEU A 62 20.77 -2.99 1.41
N GLY A 63 21.19 -3.08 2.68
CA GLY A 63 20.40 -3.70 3.74
C GLY A 63 19.05 -3.01 3.96
N CYS A 64 19.02 -1.67 3.94
CA CYS A 64 17.77 -0.93 4.04
C CYS A 64 16.85 -1.16 2.83
N ALA A 65 17.40 -1.19 1.61
CA ALA A 65 16.63 -1.45 0.40
C ALA A 65 16.01 -2.86 0.40
N LEU A 66 16.79 -3.88 0.78
CA LEU A 66 16.30 -5.26 0.91
C LEU A 66 15.28 -5.42 2.04
N GLY A 67 15.47 -4.69 3.14
CA GLY A 67 14.49 -4.61 4.23
C GLY A 67 13.16 -4.01 3.77
N SER A 68 13.20 -2.87 3.08
CA SER A 68 12.01 -2.25 2.48
C SER A 68 11.30 -3.17 1.50
N LEU A 69 12.05 -3.81 0.60
CA LEU A 69 11.53 -4.76 -0.38
C LEU A 69 10.80 -5.93 0.31
N SER A 70 11.40 -6.50 1.35
CA SER A 70 10.81 -7.60 2.10
C SER A 70 9.51 -7.18 2.77
N MET A 71 9.48 -5.98 3.39
CA MET A 71 8.27 -5.43 3.99
C MET A 71 7.18 -5.14 2.94
N ALA A 72 7.57 -4.69 1.74
CA ALA A 72 6.66 -4.48 0.62
C ALA A 72 5.92 -5.79 0.30
N PHE A 73 6.65 -6.87 0.02
CA PHE A 73 6.06 -8.17 -0.30
C PHE A 73 5.12 -8.69 0.80
N ILE A 74 5.52 -8.58 2.07
CA ILE A 74 4.70 -9.05 3.18
C ILE A 74 3.42 -8.22 3.29
N SER A 75 3.53 -6.88 3.20
CA SER A 75 2.36 -6.01 3.27
C SER A 75 1.38 -6.28 2.14
N GLU A 76 1.89 -6.48 0.92
CA GLU A 76 1.10 -6.67 -0.28
C GLU A 76 0.41 -8.03 -0.30
N TYR A 77 1.03 -9.07 0.28
CA TYR A 77 0.38 -10.35 0.56
C TYR A 77 -0.86 -10.18 1.46
N PHE A 78 -0.75 -9.43 2.56
CA PHE A 78 -1.88 -9.19 3.45
C PHE A 78 -2.97 -8.33 2.78
N VAL A 79 -2.58 -7.32 2.01
CA VAL A 79 -3.52 -6.48 1.23
C VAL A 79 -4.29 -7.35 0.25
N ALA A 80 -3.60 -8.20 -0.51
CA ALA A 80 -4.23 -9.11 -1.47
C ALA A 80 -5.26 -10.03 -0.81
N GLN A 81 -4.96 -10.57 0.37
CA GLN A 81 -5.90 -11.44 1.11
C GLN A 81 -7.16 -10.69 1.57
N VAL A 82 -7.01 -9.46 2.08
CA VAL A 82 -8.14 -8.61 2.50
C VAL A 82 -9.00 -8.26 1.30
N VAL A 83 -8.38 -7.81 0.21
CA VAL A 83 -9.04 -7.38 -1.01
C VAL A 83 -9.75 -8.55 -1.71
N ALA A 84 -9.12 -9.72 -1.80
CA ALA A 84 -9.73 -10.91 -2.39
C ALA A 84 -10.98 -11.35 -1.62
N THR A 85 -10.94 -11.32 -0.29
CA THR A 85 -12.10 -11.67 0.54
C THR A 85 -13.24 -10.68 0.36
N LEU A 86 -12.90 -9.39 0.32
CA LEU A 86 -13.87 -8.32 0.08
C LEU A 86 -14.53 -8.43 -1.30
N SER A 87 -13.74 -8.63 -2.35
CA SER A 87 -14.24 -8.83 -3.72
C SER A 87 -15.13 -10.06 -3.84
N ARG A 88 -14.78 -11.15 -3.14
CA ARG A 88 -15.62 -12.36 -3.09
C ARG A 88 -16.99 -12.05 -2.49
N ASN A 89 -17.03 -11.40 -1.33
CA ASN A 89 -18.28 -11.04 -0.67
C ASN A 89 -19.13 -10.10 -1.55
N LEU A 90 -18.50 -9.08 -2.15
CA LEU A 90 -19.18 -8.14 -3.04
C LEU A 90 -19.78 -8.85 -4.26
N ARG A 91 -19.03 -9.78 -4.87
CA ARG A 91 -19.50 -10.56 -6.02
C ARG A 91 -20.69 -11.44 -5.66
N THR A 92 -20.66 -12.09 -4.50
CA THR A 92 -21.78 -12.91 -4.02
C THR A 92 -23.04 -12.07 -3.79
N GLU A 93 -22.92 -10.90 -3.16
CA GLU A 93 -24.07 -10.01 -2.90
C GLU A 93 -24.67 -9.45 -4.20
N VAL A 94 -23.83 -8.97 -5.11
CA VAL A 94 -24.29 -8.43 -6.40
C VAL A 94 -24.96 -9.54 -7.23
N TYR A 95 -24.39 -10.75 -7.24
CA TYR A 95 -24.97 -11.89 -7.94
C TYR A 95 -26.33 -12.29 -7.35
N ASN A 96 -26.43 -12.45 -6.04
CA ASN A 96 -27.69 -12.78 -5.36
C ASN A 96 -28.77 -11.71 -5.60
N LYS A 97 -28.37 -10.43 -5.59
CA LYS A 97 -29.30 -9.33 -5.88
C LYS A 97 -29.79 -9.36 -7.32
N THR A 98 -28.91 -9.69 -8.27
CA THR A 98 -29.25 -9.79 -9.69
C THR A 98 -30.21 -10.95 -9.98
N LEU A 99 -30.06 -12.08 -9.29
CA LEU A 99 -31.00 -13.22 -9.40
C LEU A 99 -32.40 -12.91 -8.85
N GLY A 100 -32.52 -11.95 -7.93
CA GLY A 100 -33.80 -11.56 -7.33
C GLY A 100 -34.57 -10.49 -8.10
N PHE A 101 -34.06 -10.02 -9.26
CA PHE A 101 -34.74 -8.98 -10.04
C PHE A 101 -35.93 -9.51 -10.82
N SER A 102 -36.99 -8.70 -10.86
CA SER A 102 -38.14 -8.89 -11.73
C SER A 102 -37.81 -8.57 -13.19
N MET A 103 -38.64 -9.03 -14.13
CA MET A 103 -38.45 -8.73 -15.56
C MET A 103 -38.50 -7.22 -15.87
N GLU A 104 -39.23 -6.45 -15.06
CA GLU A 104 -39.34 -5.00 -15.19
C GLU A 104 -38.03 -4.29 -14.76
N GLU A 105 -37.41 -4.76 -13.67
CA GLU A 105 -36.08 -4.28 -13.25
C GLU A 105 -34.96 -4.70 -14.22
N ILE A 106 -35.03 -5.92 -14.78
CA ILE A 106 -34.07 -6.38 -15.79
C ILE A 106 -34.16 -5.52 -17.06
N ASN A 107 -35.37 -5.14 -17.48
CA ASN A 107 -35.55 -4.23 -18.62
C ASN A 107 -35.03 -2.82 -18.32
N GLN A 108 -35.18 -2.33 -17.09
CA GLN A 108 -34.65 -1.02 -16.69
C GLN A 108 -33.11 -0.98 -16.67
N PHE A 109 -32.47 -2.02 -16.13
CA PHE A 109 -31.01 -2.07 -16.04
C PHE A 109 -30.34 -2.64 -17.29
N SER A 110 -31.05 -3.40 -18.12
CA SER A 110 -30.52 -4.23 -19.20
C SER A 110 -29.56 -5.33 -18.72
N THR A 111 -29.71 -6.52 -19.29
CA THR A 111 -28.84 -7.68 -19.03
C THR A 111 -27.36 -7.34 -19.23
N ALA A 112 -27.03 -6.55 -20.26
CA ALA A 112 -25.65 -6.16 -20.55
C ALA A 112 -25.04 -5.33 -19.41
N SER A 113 -25.77 -4.35 -18.85
CA SER A 113 -25.28 -3.54 -17.73
C SER A 113 -25.11 -4.37 -16.47
N LEU A 114 -26.05 -5.30 -16.20
CA LEU A 114 -25.97 -6.20 -15.05
C LEU A 114 -24.73 -7.09 -15.10
N ILE A 115 -24.35 -7.56 -16.30
CA ILE A 115 -23.10 -8.30 -16.52
C ILE A 115 -21.88 -7.42 -16.20
N THR A 116 -21.83 -6.18 -16.73
CA THR A 116 -20.70 -5.26 -16.49
C THR A 116 -20.57 -4.91 -15.01
N ARG A 117 -21.68 -4.64 -14.32
CA ARG A 117 -21.71 -4.33 -12.88
C ARG A 117 -21.28 -5.52 -12.01
N SER A 118 -21.61 -6.73 -12.43
CA SER A 118 -21.26 -7.97 -11.71
C SER A 118 -19.82 -8.43 -11.95
N THR A 119 -19.11 -7.81 -12.89
CA THR A 119 -17.76 -8.23 -13.30
C THR A 119 -16.77 -7.08 -13.25
N ASN A 120 -16.89 -6.13 -14.19
CA ASN A 120 -15.94 -5.06 -14.41
C ASN A 120 -15.94 -4.05 -13.25
N ASP A 121 -17.12 -3.64 -12.78
CA ASP A 121 -17.20 -2.69 -11.66
C ASP A 121 -16.61 -3.29 -10.37
N ILE A 122 -16.82 -4.59 -10.12
CA ILE A 122 -16.22 -5.29 -8.98
C ILE A 122 -14.70 -5.32 -9.10
N ASN A 123 -14.16 -5.57 -10.29
CA ASN A 123 -12.72 -5.56 -10.51
C ASN A 123 -12.12 -4.15 -10.36
N GLN A 124 -12.82 -3.10 -10.79
CA GLN A 124 -12.39 -1.72 -10.59
C GLN A 124 -12.38 -1.36 -9.09
N VAL A 125 -13.41 -1.75 -8.35
CA VAL A 125 -13.45 -1.59 -6.88
C VAL A 125 -12.30 -2.37 -6.22
N GLN A 126 -12.02 -3.58 -6.69
CA GLN A 126 -10.90 -4.39 -6.20
C GLN A 126 -9.56 -3.66 -6.35
N MET A 127 -9.25 -3.16 -7.54
CA MET A 127 -8.01 -2.42 -7.80
C MET A 127 -7.96 -1.12 -7.00
N PHE A 128 -9.06 -0.38 -6.92
CA PHE A 128 -9.15 0.85 -6.14
C PHE A 128 -8.80 0.61 -4.68
N ILE A 129 -9.30 -0.47 -4.07
CA ILE A 129 -9.01 -0.78 -2.67
C ILE A 129 -7.57 -1.28 -2.50
N MET A 130 -7.06 -2.06 -3.45
CA MET A 130 -5.67 -2.56 -3.42
C MET A 130 -4.66 -1.40 -3.39
N PHE A 131 -4.76 -0.47 -4.34
CA PHE A 131 -3.87 0.69 -4.37
C PHE A 131 -4.20 1.70 -3.26
N GLY A 132 -5.48 1.92 -2.99
CA GLY A 132 -5.93 2.88 -1.98
C GLY A 132 -5.44 2.53 -0.59
N MET A 133 -5.53 1.26 -0.18
CA MET A 133 -5.11 0.83 1.17
C MET A 133 -3.64 1.13 1.44
N ILE A 134 -2.77 0.93 0.46
CA ILE A 134 -1.33 1.23 0.58
C ILE A 134 -1.10 2.74 0.51
N ALA A 135 -1.66 3.41 -0.49
CA ALA A 135 -1.44 4.84 -0.73
C ALA A 135 -1.91 5.71 0.43
N PHE A 136 -3.07 5.42 1.01
CA PHE A 136 -3.62 6.17 2.15
C PHE A 136 -2.79 6.06 3.42
N ILE A 137 -2.01 4.99 3.58
CA ILE A 137 -1.12 4.82 4.73
C ILE A 137 0.24 5.44 4.42
N ARG A 138 0.81 5.10 3.25
CA ARG A 138 2.17 5.50 2.86
C ARG A 138 2.31 7.01 2.69
N ALA A 139 1.37 7.67 2.01
CA ALA A 139 1.46 9.09 1.70
C ALA A 139 1.50 10.03 2.92
N PRO A 140 0.58 9.92 3.92
CA PRO A 140 0.66 10.78 5.09
C PRO A 140 1.86 10.46 5.97
N LEU A 141 2.26 9.19 6.09
CA LEU A 141 3.44 8.79 6.87
C LEU A 141 4.72 9.36 6.27
N SER A 142 4.90 9.23 4.95
CA SER A 142 6.09 9.77 4.27
C SER A 142 6.12 11.29 4.32
N ALA A 143 4.99 11.96 4.12
CA ALA A 143 4.89 13.42 4.21
C ALA A 143 5.22 13.93 5.62
N ALA A 144 4.58 13.37 6.65
CA ALA A 144 4.81 13.78 8.03
C ALA A 144 6.28 13.62 8.42
N TRP A 145 6.89 12.50 8.05
CA TRP A 145 8.25 12.20 8.47
C TRP A 145 9.30 12.96 7.66
N ALA A 146 9.05 13.24 6.37
CA ALA A 146 9.86 14.16 5.58
C ALA A 146 9.84 15.59 6.16
N ILE A 147 8.68 16.10 6.56
CA ILE A 147 8.54 17.41 7.20
C ILE A 147 9.34 17.46 8.50
N ILE A 148 9.21 16.44 9.37
CA ILE A 148 9.97 16.36 10.63
C ILE A 148 11.48 16.37 10.37
N LYS A 149 11.95 15.58 9.39
CA LYS A 149 13.37 15.47 9.06
C LYS A 149 13.96 16.77 8.50
N ILE A 150 13.22 17.49 7.66
CA ILE A 150 13.65 18.79 7.11
C ILE A 150 13.63 19.86 8.20
N SER A 151 12.56 19.92 9.02
CA SER A 151 12.45 20.90 10.10
C SER A 151 13.58 20.76 11.12
N GLY A 152 14.00 19.52 11.44
CA GLY A 152 15.12 19.29 12.35
C GLY A 152 16.48 19.68 11.77
N LYS A 153 16.65 19.64 10.44
CA LYS A 153 17.89 20.06 9.77
C LYS A 153 18.04 21.58 9.65
N ASN A 154 16.92 22.33 9.62
CA ASN A 154 16.94 23.79 9.53
C ASN A 154 17.13 24.49 10.89
N MET A 155 17.23 23.73 11.99
CA MET A 155 17.40 24.24 13.36
C MET A 155 18.85 24.20 13.86
N CYS A 156 19.82 23.86 13.00
CA CYS A 156 21.25 23.91 13.29
C CYS A 156 21.98 24.83 12.30
#